data_AF-A0A7J2RDK0-F1
#
_entry.id   AF-A0A7J2RDK0-F1
#
_cell.length_a   1.000
_cell.length_b   1.000
_cell.length_c   1.000
_cell.angle_alpha   90.00
_cell.angle_beta   90.00
_cell.angle_gamma   90.00
#
_symmetry.space_group_name_H-M   'P 1'
#
loop_
_entity.id
_entity.type
_entity.pdbx_description
1 polymer ?
#
loop_
_entity_poly.entity_id
_entity_poly.type
_entity_poly.pdbx_seq_one_letter_code
_entity_poly.pdbx_strand_id
1 'polypeptide(L)'
;MNKTKLVFKNFKLQFTEQQSINRRIIELKKEFTQFTSSRIGLMYRVLDEIVRLKQQTNPNYAPRSLEWEKDMNIGAMQIRYIFTHQYLSSYSMKLIDDGLITDSTICFLIFRFKFLREPEWQNKVVDKFLAGQIRISWCSEMTQEEIKLLLNDKFEFKLDERYFLSAVKNLSSILSRIRERKHLIKDSRFRARMLEKANKLVEELK
;
A
#
# COMPACT_ATOMS: atom_id res chain seq x y z
N MET A 1 10.80 -51.47 -26.79
CA MET A 1 10.41 -50.04 -26.57
C MET A 1 10.20 -49.85 -25.08
N ASN A 2 10.67 -48.76 -24.42
CA ASN A 2 9.90 -48.07 -23.34
C ASN A 2 10.63 -47.19 -22.31
N LYS A 3 11.96 -47.10 -22.18
CA LYS A 3 12.55 -46.12 -21.22
C LYS A 3 12.92 -44.78 -21.87
N THR A 4 13.62 -44.80 -22.99
CA THR A 4 14.10 -43.57 -23.67
C THR A 4 12.96 -42.71 -24.21
N LYS A 5 11.94 -43.31 -24.86
CA LYS A 5 10.75 -42.57 -25.35
C LYS A 5 9.94 -41.91 -24.22
N LEU A 6 9.89 -42.53 -23.03
CA LEU A 6 9.18 -41.98 -21.87
C LEU A 6 9.94 -40.77 -21.28
N VAL A 7 11.27 -40.88 -21.18
CA VAL A 7 12.16 -39.80 -20.76
C VAL A 7 12.06 -38.61 -21.71
N PHE A 8 12.15 -38.82 -23.04
CA PHE A 8 12.00 -37.74 -24.02
C PHE A 8 10.61 -37.09 -24.00
N LYS A 9 9.54 -37.87 -23.78
CA LYS A 9 8.18 -37.34 -23.64
C LYS A 9 8.03 -36.47 -22.38
N ASN A 10 8.60 -36.91 -21.26
CA ASN A 10 8.59 -36.17 -20.00
C ASN A 10 9.44 -34.89 -20.08
N PHE A 11 10.62 -34.94 -20.71
CA PHE A 11 11.45 -33.76 -20.96
C PHE A 11 10.75 -32.74 -21.87
N LYS A 12 10.11 -33.20 -22.94
CA LYS A 12 9.38 -32.32 -23.87
C LYS A 12 8.17 -31.66 -23.19
N LEU A 13 7.46 -32.39 -22.32
CA LEU A 13 6.36 -31.87 -21.50
C LEU A 13 6.83 -30.79 -20.52
N GLN A 14 7.90 -31.07 -19.76
CA GLN A 14 8.52 -30.10 -18.83
C GLN A 14 8.99 -28.83 -19.55
N PHE A 15 9.54 -28.98 -20.76
CA PHE A 15 9.99 -27.85 -21.57
C PHE A 15 8.82 -26.96 -22.04
N THR A 16 7.72 -27.57 -22.51
CA THR A 16 6.51 -26.83 -22.92
C THR A 16 5.83 -26.13 -21.75
N GLU A 17 5.84 -26.73 -20.56
CA GLU A 17 5.27 -26.16 -19.34
C GLU A 17 6.09 -24.94 -18.88
N GLN A 18 7.41 -25.05 -18.86
CA GLN A 18 8.30 -23.93 -18.53
C GLN A 18 8.14 -22.73 -19.48
N GLN A 19 7.96 -23.00 -20.79
CA GLN A 19 7.72 -21.94 -21.77
C GLN A 19 6.37 -21.24 -21.54
N SER A 20 5.33 -22.00 -21.20
CA SER A 20 4.01 -21.46 -20.86
C SER A 20 4.06 -20.56 -19.63
N ILE A 21 4.73 -21.01 -18.56
CA ILE A 21 4.93 -20.24 -17.32
C ILE A 21 5.66 -18.91 -17.61
N ASN A 22 6.76 -18.96 -18.36
CA ASN A 22 7.53 -17.77 -18.70
C ASN A 22 6.70 -16.76 -19.52
N ARG A 23 5.89 -17.25 -20.46
CA ARG A 23 4.99 -16.40 -21.25
C ARG A 23 3.96 -15.71 -20.37
N ARG A 24 3.32 -16.45 -19.46
CA ARG A 24 2.33 -15.87 -18.52
C ARG A 24 2.96 -14.83 -17.60
N ILE A 25 4.17 -15.06 -17.10
CA ILE A 25 4.90 -14.07 -16.28
C ILE A 25 5.16 -12.77 -17.07
N ILE A 26 5.53 -12.87 -18.35
CA ILE A 26 5.74 -11.68 -19.19
C ILE A 26 4.44 -10.88 -19.35
N GLU A 27 3.31 -11.56 -19.56
CA GLU A 27 2.00 -10.93 -19.66
C GLU A 27 1.61 -10.25 -18.35
N LEU A 28 1.75 -10.94 -17.21
CA LEU A 28 1.50 -10.40 -15.88
C LEU A 28 2.35 -9.17 -15.55
N LYS A 29 3.63 -9.15 -15.94
CA LYS A 29 4.49 -7.98 -15.77
C LYS A 29 3.96 -6.78 -16.58
N LYS A 30 3.45 -7.00 -17.79
CA LYS A 30 2.83 -5.94 -18.60
C LYS A 30 1.51 -5.45 -18.00
N GLU A 31 0.70 -6.35 -17.45
CA GLU A 31 -0.52 -5.98 -16.72
C GLU A 31 -0.17 -5.10 -15.50
N PHE A 32 0.88 -5.48 -14.76
CA PHE A 32 1.32 -4.75 -13.57
C PHE A 32 1.69 -3.29 -13.87
N THR A 33 2.43 -3.04 -14.94
CA THR A 33 2.89 -1.68 -15.30
C THR A 33 1.76 -0.74 -15.73
N GLN A 34 0.57 -1.26 -16.00
CA GLN A 34 -0.62 -0.47 -16.34
C GLN A 34 -1.39 0.01 -15.10
N PHE A 35 -1.11 -0.51 -13.91
CA PHE A 35 -1.84 -0.13 -12.71
C PHE A 35 -1.34 1.16 -12.07
N THR A 36 -2.28 1.97 -11.58
CA THR A 36 -2.01 3.07 -10.65
C THR A 36 -1.95 2.55 -9.21
N SER A 37 -1.26 3.29 -8.33
CA SER A 37 -1.07 2.93 -6.91
C SER A 37 -2.36 2.76 -6.08
N SER A 38 -3.51 3.16 -6.63
CA SER A 38 -4.84 3.04 -6.03
C SER A 38 -5.52 1.68 -6.22
N ARG A 39 -4.96 0.77 -7.04
CA ARG A 39 -5.57 -0.53 -7.37
C ARG A 39 -4.84 -1.71 -6.70
N ILE A 40 -4.70 -1.66 -5.38
CA ILE A 40 -3.82 -2.56 -4.63
C ILE A 40 -4.23 -4.03 -4.78
N GLY A 41 -5.51 -4.35 -4.76
CA GLY A 41 -6.00 -5.73 -4.89
C GLY A 41 -5.71 -6.34 -6.26
N LEU A 42 -5.79 -5.54 -7.32
CA LEU A 42 -5.39 -5.98 -8.67
C LEU A 42 -3.88 -6.18 -8.74
N MET A 43 -3.10 -5.23 -8.22
CA MET A 43 -1.65 -5.37 -8.13
C MET A 43 -1.26 -6.61 -7.33
N TYR A 44 -1.90 -6.86 -6.19
CA TYR A 44 -1.65 -8.03 -5.35
C TYR A 44 -1.92 -9.32 -6.10
N ARG A 45 -3.08 -9.46 -6.77
CA ARG A 45 -3.40 -10.66 -7.56
C ARG A 45 -2.34 -10.97 -8.62
N VAL A 46 -1.90 -9.95 -9.36
CA VAL A 46 -0.87 -10.10 -10.39
C VAL A 46 0.48 -10.49 -9.78
N LEU A 47 0.93 -9.80 -8.74
CA LEU A 47 2.21 -10.10 -8.08
C LEU A 47 2.21 -11.47 -7.42
N ASP A 48 1.10 -11.85 -6.78
CA ASP A 48 0.91 -13.15 -6.14
C ASP A 48 0.90 -14.29 -7.16
N GLU A 49 0.29 -14.09 -8.33
CA GLU A 49 0.34 -15.06 -9.43
C GLU A 49 1.78 -15.22 -9.96
N ILE A 50 2.52 -14.12 -10.15
CA ILE A 50 3.95 -14.19 -10.54
C ILE A 50 4.74 -15.01 -9.53
N VAL A 51 4.56 -14.75 -8.22
CA VAL A 51 5.27 -15.48 -7.16
C VAL A 51 4.92 -16.96 -7.21
N ARG A 52 3.64 -17.34 -7.31
CA ARG A 52 3.20 -18.74 -7.40
C ARG A 52 3.79 -19.44 -8.62
N LEU A 53 3.78 -18.80 -9.78
CA LEU A 53 4.37 -19.33 -11.01
C LEU A 53 5.89 -19.52 -10.88
N LYS A 54 6.60 -18.57 -10.28
CA LYS A 54 8.04 -18.70 -10.02
C LYS A 54 8.34 -19.82 -9.02
N GLN A 55 7.50 -20.00 -8.00
CA GLN A 55 7.65 -21.06 -7.00
C GLN A 55 7.53 -22.47 -7.58
N GLN A 56 6.79 -22.66 -8.67
CA GLN A 56 6.74 -23.94 -9.40
C GLN A 56 8.12 -24.34 -9.96
N THR A 57 8.97 -23.36 -10.25
CA THR A 57 10.29 -23.56 -10.87
C THR A 57 11.44 -23.37 -9.87
N ASN A 58 11.23 -22.54 -8.86
CA ASN A 58 12.15 -22.24 -7.77
C ASN A 58 11.34 -22.12 -6.47
N PRO A 59 11.20 -23.21 -5.68
CA PRO A 59 10.39 -23.21 -4.45
C PRO A 59 10.78 -22.14 -3.43
N ASN A 60 12.02 -21.63 -3.48
CA ASN A 60 12.53 -20.60 -2.56
C ASN A 60 12.24 -19.17 -3.05
N TYR A 61 11.53 -19.00 -4.15
CA TYR A 61 11.17 -17.67 -4.66
C TYR A 61 10.20 -16.99 -3.68
N ALA A 62 10.61 -15.84 -3.13
CA ALA A 62 9.84 -15.10 -2.15
C ALA A 62 9.21 -13.85 -2.79
N PRO A 63 8.11 -13.30 -2.23
CA PRO A 63 7.54 -12.03 -2.70
C PRO A 63 8.55 -10.89 -2.83
N ARG A 64 9.53 -10.81 -1.91
CA ARG A 64 10.59 -9.78 -1.96
C ARG A 64 11.49 -9.92 -3.18
N SER A 65 11.60 -11.11 -3.79
CA SER A 65 12.41 -11.34 -4.99
C SER A 65 11.91 -10.56 -6.21
N LEU A 66 10.65 -10.09 -6.19
CA LEU A 66 10.08 -9.22 -7.22
C LEU A 66 10.85 -7.89 -7.39
N GLU A 67 11.56 -7.43 -6.36
CA GLU A 67 12.42 -6.22 -6.43
C GLU A 67 13.53 -6.36 -7.48
N TRP A 68 13.97 -7.59 -7.75
CA TRP A 68 15.04 -7.90 -8.68
C TRP A 68 14.51 -8.32 -10.06
N GLU A 69 13.19 -8.36 -10.25
CA GLU A 69 12.61 -8.65 -11.54
C GLU A 69 12.79 -7.47 -12.48
N LYS A 70 13.52 -7.72 -13.57
CA LYS A 70 13.62 -6.78 -14.68
C LYS A 70 12.23 -6.35 -15.12
N ASP A 71 12.12 -5.07 -15.46
CA ASP A 71 10.95 -4.42 -16.07
C ASP A 71 9.75 -4.19 -15.13
N MET A 72 9.85 -4.50 -13.83
CA MET A 72 8.77 -4.23 -12.87
C MET A 72 8.91 -2.88 -12.16
N ASN A 73 10.13 -2.32 -12.07
CA ASN A 73 10.45 -1.05 -11.41
C ASN A 73 9.68 -0.83 -10.08
N ILE A 74 9.74 -1.83 -9.20
CA ILE A 74 9.01 -1.85 -7.93
C ILE A 74 9.99 -2.00 -6.76
N GLY A 75 9.89 -1.13 -5.77
CA GLY A 75 10.76 -1.18 -4.59
C GLY A 75 10.27 -2.16 -3.52
N ALA A 76 11.18 -2.65 -2.66
CA ALA A 76 10.84 -3.51 -1.52
C ALA A 76 9.67 -2.99 -0.67
N MET A 77 9.56 -1.66 -0.51
CA MET A 77 8.51 -1.08 0.31
C MET A 77 7.13 -1.18 -0.34
N GLN A 78 7.05 -0.96 -1.65
CA GLN A 78 5.82 -1.10 -2.42
C GLN A 78 5.36 -2.56 -2.44
N ILE A 79 6.29 -3.52 -2.60
CA ILE A 79 5.98 -4.95 -2.50
C ILE A 79 5.35 -5.27 -1.15
N ARG A 80 6.00 -4.87 -0.04
CA ARG A 80 5.47 -5.10 1.31
C ARG A 80 4.08 -4.48 1.51
N TYR A 81 3.86 -3.30 0.95
CA TYR A 81 2.57 -2.63 1.02
C TYR A 81 1.48 -3.39 0.24
N ILE A 82 1.74 -3.77 -1.01
CA ILE A 82 0.78 -4.50 -1.85
C ILE A 82 0.45 -5.87 -1.25
N PHE A 83 1.45 -6.60 -0.79
CA PHE A 83 1.25 -7.88 -0.09
C PHE A 83 0.58 -7.74 1.28
N THR A 84 0.25 -6.53 1.73
CA THR A 84 -0.61 -6.35 2.90
C THR A 84 -2.06 -6.77 2.59
N HIS A 85 -2.46 -6.76 1.32
CA HIS A 85 -3.78 -7.20 0.87
C HIS A 85 -4.12 -8.65 1.28
N GLN A 86 -3.11 -9.53 1.43
CA GLN A 86 -3.31 -10.91 1.86
C GLN A 86 -3.89 -11.03 3.29
N TYR A 87 -3.82 -9.97 4.10
CA TYR A 87 -4.32 -9.93 5.47
C TYR A 87 -5.71 -9.28 5.57
N LEU A 88 -6.41 -9.06 4.45
CA LEU A 88 -7.79 -8.59 4.49
C LEU A 88 -8.72 -9.69 5.00
N SER A 89 -9.53 -9.38 6.02
CA SER A 89 -10.60 -10.26 6.48
C SER A 89 -11.65 -10.42 5.40
N SER A 90 -12.39 -11.54 5.43
CA SER A 90 -13.53 -11.76 4.55
C SER A 90 -14.57 -10.63 4.63
N TYR A 91 -14.74 -10.05 5.81
CA TYR A 91 -15.60 -8.87 6.01
C TYR A 91 -15.09 -7.65 5.25
N SER A 92 -13.80 -7.33 5.39
CA SER A 92 -13.18 -6.21 4.65
C SER A 92 -13.23 -6.43 3.13
N MET A 93 -12.95 -7.65 2.67
CA MET A 93 -13.01 -7.99 1.24
C MET A 93 -14.42 -7.81 0.68
N LYS A 94 -15.46 -8.28 1.39
CA LYS A 94 -16.84 -8.08 0.98
C LYS A 94 -17.20 -6.60 0.84
N LEU A 95 -16.81 -5.77 1.79
CA LEU A 95 -17.09 -4.33 1.74
C LEU A 95 -16.34 -3.60 0.62
N ILE A 96 -15.15 -4.11 0.23
CA ILE A 96 -14.41 -3.62 -0.94
C ILE A 96 -15.13 -4.01 -2.23
N ASP A 97 -15.57 -5.26 -2.33
CA ASP A 97 -16.31 -5.77 -3.49
C ASP A 97 -17.66 -5.05 -3.65
N ASP A 98 -18.33 -4.72 -2.54
CA ASP A 98 -19.56 -3.93 -2.49
C ASP A 98 -19.30 -2.41 -2.75
N GLY A 99 -18.05 -1.99 -2.87
CA GLY A 99 -17.66 -0.60 -3.15
C GLY A 99 -17.85 0.38 -1.99
N LEU A 100 -18.05 -0.12 -0.77
CA LEU A 100 -18.28 0.70 0.43
C LEU A 100 -16.98 1.28 1.01
N ILE A 101 -15.86 0.57 0.81
CA ILE A 101 -14.52 1.02 1.19
C ILE A 101 -13.52 0.69 0.08
N THR A 102 -12.37 1.37 0.06
CA THR A 102 -11.28 1.02 -0.85
C THR A 102 -10.26 0.10 -0.18
N ASP A 103 -9.65 -0.78 -0.96
CA ASP A 103 -8.53 -1.63 -0.51
C ASP A 103 -7.37 -0.81 0.09
N SER A 104 -7.02 0.31 -0.53
CA SER A 104 -5.98 1.25 -0.08
C SER A 104 -6.23 1.82 1.31
N THR A 105 -7.50 2.02 1.67
CA THR A 105 -7.89 2.54 2.99
C THR A 105 -7.45 1.60 4.10
N ILE A 106 -7.83 0.32 3.97
CA ILE A 106 -7.59 -0.66 5.01
C ILE A 106 -6.16 -1.20 4.94
N CYS A 107 -5.63 -1.44 3.73
CA CYS A 107 -4.25 -1.91 3.56
C CYS A 107 -3.22 -0.94 4.18
N PHE A 108 -3.46 0.38 4.10
CA PHE A 108 -2.59 1.36 4.75
C PHE A 108 -2.55 1.17 6.27
N LEU A 109 -3.70 0.98 6.90
CA LEU A 109 -3.78 0.79 8.34
C LEU A 109 -3.15 -0.53 8.77
N ILE A 110 -3.41 -1.64 8.09
CA ILE A 110 -2.78 -2.93 8.39
C ILE A 110 -1.26 -2.86 8.21
N PHE A 111 -0.80 -2.18 7.15
CA PHE A 111 0.61 -2.07 6.84
C PHE A 111 1.35 -1.34 7.97
N ARG A 112 0.73 -0.30 8.52
CA ARG A 112 1.27 0.48 9.64
C ARG A 112 1.12 -0.25 10.98
N PHE A 113 -0.03 -0.85 11.24
CA PHE A 113 -0.40 -1.46 12.51
C PHE A 113 -0.63 -2.97 12.35
N LYS A 114 0.41 -3.75 12.62
CA LYS A 114 0.39 -5.21 12.37
C LYS A 114 -0.71 -5.96 13.14
N PHE A 115 -1.17 -5.46 14.28
CA PHE A 115 -2.26 -6.08 15.03
C PHE A 115 -3.60 -6.05 14.26
N LEU A 116 -3.78 -5.13 13.30
CA LEU A 116 -4.94 -5.09 12.42
C LEU A 116 -4.96 -6.21 11.36
N ARG A 117 -3.97 -7.11 11.36
CA ARG A 117 -4.01 -8.36 10.58
C ARG A 117 -4.94 -9.40 11.21
N GLU A 118 -5.25 -9.24 12.50
CA GLU A 118 -6.21 -10.07 13.19
C GLU A 118 -7.63 -9.61 12.83
N PRO A 119 -8.53 -10.51 12.36
CA PRO A 119 -9.85 -10.14 11.88
C PRO A 119 -10.70 -9.37 12.90
N GLU A 120 -10.58 -9.67 14.19
CA GLU A 120 -11.32 -8.98 15.25
C GLU A 120 -11.02 -7.47 15.24
N TRP A 121 -9.73 -7.10 15.26
CA TRP A 121 -9.31 -5.71 15.27
C TRP A 121 -9.57 -5.00 13.94
N GLN A 122 -9.42 -5.74 12.85
CA GLN A 122 -9.70 -5.23 11.51
C GLN A 122 -11.18 -4.88 11.33
N ASN A 123 -12.08 -5.74 11.79
CA ASN A 123 -13.52 -5.48 11.67
C ASN A 123 -13.91 -4.26 12.51
N LYS A 124 -13.39 -4.13 13.75
CA LYS A 124 -13.59 -2.96 14.60
C LYS A 124 -13.17 -1.65 13.92
N VAL A 125 -12.00 -1.61 13.28
CA VAL A 125 -11.53 -0.39 12.59
C VAL A 125 -12.39 -0.07 11.36
N VAL A 126 -12.84 -1.09 10.63
CA VAL A 126 -13.73 -0.94 9.48
C VAL A 126 -15.10 -0.40 9.91
N ASP A 127 -15.69 -0.94 10.96
CA ASP A 127 -16.99 -0.51 11.48
C ASP A 127 -16.95 0.96 11.92
N LYS A 128 -15.90 1.35 12.64
CA LYS A 128 -15.70 2.75 13.03
C LYS A 128 -15.48 3.68 11.85
N PHE A 129 -14.82 3.21 10.78
CA PHE A 129 -14.63 3.97 9.56
C PHE A 129 -15.96 4.18 8.82
N LEU A 130 -16.75 3.12 8.66
CA LEU A 130 -18.08 3.17 8.04
C LEU A 130 -19.05 4.07 8.83
N ALA A 131 -18.97 4.04 10.17
CA ALA A 131 -19.75 4.91 11.03
C ALA A 131 -19.27 6.38 11.02
N GLY A 132 -18.20 6.72 10.29
CA GLY A 132 -17.64 8.07 10.24
C GLY A 132 -16.97 8.53 11.54
N GLN A 133 -16.73 7.60 12.48
CA GLN A 133 -16.11 7.88 13.78
C GLN A 133 -14.60 8.11 13.64
N ILE A 134 -13.99 7.53 12.61
CA ILE A 134 -12.55 7.67 12.33
C ILE A 134 -12.31 7.98 10.85
N ARG A 135 -11.18 8.63 10.57
CA ARG A 135 -10.64 8.81 9.22
C ARG A 135 -9.24 8.24 9.17
N ILE A 136 -8.84 7.67 8.03
CA ILE A 136 -7.46 7.16 7.81
C ILE A 136 -6.43 8.24 8.12
N SER A 137 -6.74 9.50 7.77
CA SER A 137 -5.87 10.63 8.02
C SER A 137 -5.62 10.92 9.49
N TRP A 138 -6.53 10.52 10.38
CA TRP A 138 -6.34 10.63 11.83
C TRP A 138 -5.52 9.45 12.33
N CYS A 139 -5.91 8.24 11.94
CA CYS A 139 -5.21 7.02 12.30
C CYS A 139 -3.76 6.97 11.79
N SER A 140 -3.44 7.69 10.71
CA SER A 140 -2.08 7.76 10.16
C SER A 140 -1.07 8.42 11.09
N GLU A 141 -1.52 9.22 12.06
CA GLU A 141 -0.63 9.93 13.00
C GLU A 141 -0.60 9.27 14.39
N MET A 142 -1.46 8.29 14.62
CA MET A 142 -1.57 7.63 15.93
C MET A 142 -0.49 6.57 16.13
N THR A 143 -0.17 6.35 17.40
CA THR A 143 0.57 5.17 17.90
C THR A 143 -0.31 3.93 17.88
N GLN A 144 0.31 2.77 18.06
CA GLN A 144 -0.42 1.51 18.09
C GLN A 144 -1.38 1.44 19.29
N GLU A 145 -0.95 1.94 20.44
CA GLU A 145 -1.68 1.94 21.70
C GLU A 145 -2.90 2.86 21.63
N GLU A 146 -2.75 4.06 21.07
CA GLU A 146 -3.87 5.00 20.89
C GLU A 146 -4.95 4.44 19.98
N ILE A 147 -4.58 3.76 18.88
CA ILE A 147 -5.58 3.10 18.02
C ILE A 147 -6.28 1.99 18.78
N LYS A 148 -5.55 1.16 19.54
CA LYS A 148 -6.20 0.12 20.34
C LYS A 148 -7.18 0.71 21.35
N LEU A 149 -6.85 1.83 22.00
CA LEU A 149 -7.78 2.51 22.90
C LEU A 149 -9.02 3.05 22.15
N LEU A 150 -8.80 3.68 20.99
CA LEU A 150 -9.86 4.20 20.13
C LEU A 150 -10.81 3.10 19.65
N LEU A 151 -10.27 1.95 19.25
CA LEU A 151 -11.06 0.79 18.80
C LEU A 151 -11.86 0.11 19.92
N ASN A 152 -11.51 0.36 21.19
CA ASN A 152 -12.22 -0.16 22.36
C ASN A 152 -13.06 0.91 23.06
N ASP A 153 -13.32 2.05 22.42
CA ASP A 153 -14.11 3.15 22.99
C ASP A 153 -13.52 3.73 24.29
N LYS A 154 -12.21 3.55 24.51
CA LYS A 154 -11.47 4.09 25.67
C LYS A 154 -10.72 5.37 25.34
N PHE A 155 -10.83 5.84 24.10
CA PHE A 155 -10.22 7.06 23.61
C PHE A 155 -11.16 7.71 22.61
N GLU A 156 -11.48 8.98 22.82
CA GLU A 156 -12.30 9.76 21.91
C GLU A 156 -11.53 11.03 21.54
N PHE A 157 -11.41 11.28 20.24
CA PHE A 157 -10.87 12.54 19.76
C PHE A 157 -11.81 13.68 20.09
N LYS A 158 -11.35 14.64 20.89
CA LYS A 158 -12.05 15.92 21.00
C LYS A 158 -12.00 16.65 19.66
N LEU A 159 -13.00 17.50 19.41
CA LEU A 159 -13.19 18.13 18.10
C LEU A 159 -11.97 19.00 17.70
N ASP A 160 -11.40 19.71 18.67
CA ASP A 160 -10.18 20.51 18.56
C ASP A 160 -8.95 19.67 18.16
N GLU A 161 -8.77 18.49 18.75
CA GLU A 161 -7.68 17.56 18.40
C GLU A 161 -7.79 17.08 16.95
N ARG A 162 -9.01 16.86 16.44
CA ARG A 162 -9.24 16.48 15.03
C ARG A 162 -8.84 17.60 14.09
N TYR A 163 -9.20 18.85 14.42
CA TYR A 163 -8.80 20.02 13.64
C TYR A 163 -7.29 20.21 13.67
N PHE A 164 -6.66 20.05 14.84
CA PHE A 164 -5.22 20.16 15.00
C PHE A 164 -4.47 19.12 14.16
N LEU A 165 -4.85 17.84 14.23
CA LEU A 165 -4.24 16.78 13.40
C LEU A 165 -4.39 17.07 11.90
N SER A 166 -5.56 17.55 11.48
CA SER A 166 -5.78 17.94 10.08
C SER A 166 -4.87 19.11 9.67
N ALA A 167 -4.68 20.10 10.54
CA ALA A 167 -3.80 21.24 10.28
C ALA A 167 -2.33 20.82 10.17
N VAL A 168 -1.85 19.98 11.10
CA VAL A 168 -0.48 19.43 11.09
C VAL A 168 -0.20 18.64 9.81
N LYS A 169 -1.16 17.84 9.35
CA LYS A 169 -1.03 17.07 8.10
C LYS A 169 -0.96 17.97 6.87
N ASN A 170 -1.81 18.99 6.81
CA ASN A 170 -1.78 19.98 5.73
C ASN A 170 -0.43 20.71 5.68
N LEU A 171 0.08 21.13 6.84
CA LEU A 171 1.40 21.75 6.97
C LEU A 171 2.52 20.81 6.48
N SER A 172 2.50 19.54 6.90
CA SER A 172 3.51 18.55 6.48
C SER A 172 3.51 18.32 4.96
N SER A 173 2.32 18.25 4.35
CA SER A 173 2.15 18.14 2.90
C SER A 173 2.71 19.37 2.16
N ILE A 174 2.41 20.57 2.67
CA ILE A 174 2.94 21.83 2.13
C ILE A 174 4.47 21.84 2.24
N LEU A 175 5.03 21.47 3.38
CA LEU A 175 6.48 21.41 3.60
C LEU A 175 7.18 20.44 2.64
N SER A 176 6.61 19.26 2.37
CA SER A 176 7.17 18.33 1.38
C SER A 176 7.22 18.95 -0.01
N ARG A 177 6.10 19.55 -0.45
CA ARG A 177 6.01 20.22 -1.76
C ARG A 177 7.00 21.38 -1.90
N ILE A 178 7.23 22.13 -0.83
CA ILE A 178 8.22 23.20 -0.77
C ILE A 178 9.64 22.62 -0.90
N ARG A 179 9.95 21.54 -0.17
CA ARG A 179 11.28 20.89 -0.23
C ARG A 179 11.59 20.39 -1.64
N GLU A 180 10.63 19.73 -2.29
CA GLU A 180 10.75 19.23 -3.67
C GLU A 180 10.99 20.37 -4.67
N ARG A 181 10.32 21.51 -4.48
CA ARG A 181 10.36 22.67 -5.39
C ARG A 181 11.26 23.80 -4.89
N LYS A 182 12.17 23.53 -3.94
CA LYS A 182 13.00 24.54 -3.27
C LYS A 182 13.82 25.37 -4.25
N HIS A 183 14.29 24.76 -5.33
CA HIS A 183 15.03 25.44 -6.40
C HIS A 183 14.17 26.49 -7.11
N LEU A 184 12.95 26.15 -7.53
CA LEU A 184 12.02 27.11 -8.16
C LEU A 184 11.62 28.25 -7.24
N ILE A 185 11.53 27.98 -5.93
CA ILE A 185 11.16 28.99 -4.92
C ILE A 185 12.32 29.97 -4.68
N LYS A 186 13.57 29.51 -4.72
CA LYS A 186 14.76 30.36 -4.53
C LYS A 186 14.84 31.49 -5.56
N ASP A 187 14.45 31.18 -6.80
CA ASP A 187 14.55 32.08 -7.96
C ASP A 187 13.24 32.82 -8.25
N SER A 188 12.22 32.64 -7.40
CA SER A 188 10.92 33.29 -7.58
C SER A 188 10.98 34.78 -7.29
N ARG A 189 10.45 35.61 -8.21
CA ARG A 189 10.24 37.05 -8.02
C ARG A 189 9.34 37.39 -6.82
N PHE A 190 8.57 36.43 -6.32
CA PHE A 190 7.67 36.61 -5.18
C PHE A 190 8.28 36.22 -3.83
N ARG A 191 9.53 35.73 -3.81
CA ARG A 191 10.18 35.16 -2.63
C ARG A 191 10.20 36.11 -1.43
N ALA A 192 10.59 37.36 -1.62
CA ALA A 192 10.67 38.35 -0.54
C ALA A 192 9.30 38.58 0.13
N ARG A 193 8.25 38.74 -0.68
CA ARG A 193 6.86 38.95 -0.19
C ARG A 193 6.32 37.73 0.54
N MET A 194 6.63 36.52 0.06
CA MET A 194 6.19 35.28 0.72
C MET A 194 6.92 35.06 2.04
N LEU A 195 8.21 35.40 2.12
CA LEU A 195 8.98 35.36 3.38
C LEU A 195 8.43 36.35 4.41
N GLU A 196 8.10 37.58 3.99
CA GLU A 196 7.49 38.57 4.87
C GLU A 196 6.16 38.08 5.44
N LYS A 197 5.28 37.53 4.59
CA LYS A 197 4.01 36.94 5.05
C LYS A 197 4.21 35.76 5.98
N ALA A 198 5.18 34.89 5.71
CA ALA A 198 5.48 33.75 6.58
C ALA A 198 5.97 34.19 7.96
N ASN A 199 6.83 35.21 8.02
CA ASN A 199 7.32 35.76 9.29
C ASN A 199 6.18 36.38 10.12
N LYS A 200 5.28 37.14 9.49
CA LYS A 200 4.07 37.68 10.16
C LYS A 200 3.21 36.57 10.76
N LEU A 201 2.96 35.51 10.02
CA LEU A 201 2.23 34.33 10.51
C LEU A 201 2.93 33.67 11.71
N VAL A 202 4.27 33.60 11.72
CA VAL A 202 5.02 33.05 12.86
C VAL A 202 4.93 33.95 14.09
N GLU A 203 4.88 35.27 13.92
CA GLU A 203 4.69 36.23 15.01
C GLU A 203 3.30 36.13 15.62
N GLU A 204 2.25 35.99 14.80
CA GLU A 204 0.86 35.81 15.26
C GLU A 204 0.62 34.50 16.04
N LEU A 205 1.51 33.52 15.88
CA LEU A 205 1.44 32.21 16.56
C LEU A 205 2.28 32.13 17.84
N LYS A 206 3.03 33.18 18.20
CA LYS A 206 3.83 33.28 19.43
C LYS A 206 3.05 34.00 20.53
#